data_AF-A0A838MMH4-F1
#
_entry.id   AF-A0A838MMH4-F1
#
_cell.length_a   1.000
_cell.length_b   1.000
_cell.length_c   1.000
_cell.angle_alpha   90.00
_cell.angle_beta   90.00
_cell.angle_gamma   90.00
#
_symmetry.space_group_name_H-M   'P 1'
#
loop_
_entity.id
_entity.type
_entity.pdbx_description
1 polymer ?
#
loop_
_entity_poly.entity_id
_entity_poly.type
_entity_poly.pdbx_seq_one_letter_code
_entity_poly.pdbx_strand_id
1 'polypeptide(L)'
;MDLDAYLQRIGIPRRCAPDLAFLRRMHRAHLRTIPYENLDVLLGRELSVDGDRAFDKLVRGNRGGWCFEMNALFAGALEAAGYRVRTLAAVIKRDRWNRSEEGVHPLLRIDLDHPYLADVGFGDGLREPIPLRSGLHRQGKLNFWLEPLDSEWWRLHNHANASIPYYDFTLEPVDRARLIAASEWMRTSSASPHLRNAVCQRHLDGGIVLLLGRGLCRLQGQRTTVCLLDGAAAYVASLRR
;
A
#
# COMPACT_ATOMS: atom_id res chain seq x y z
N MET A 1 -16.39 -10.56 1.02
CA MET A 1 -16.30 -9.11 1.36
C MET A 1 -17.64 -8.55 1.85
N ASP A 2 -17.70 -8.04 3.09
CA ASP A 2 -18.81 -7.21 3.60
C ASP A 2 -18.42 -5.73 3.49
N LEU A 3 -18.99 -5.04 2.51
CA LEU A 3 -18.63 -3.65 2.22
C LEU A 3 -19.01 -2.70 3.37
N ASP A 4 -20.13 -2.93 4.06
CA ASP A 4 -20.62 -1.99 5.06
C ASP A 4 -19.72 -2.03 6.31
N ALA A 5 -19.30 -3.23 6.72
CA ALA A 5 -18.32 -3.38 7.80
C ALA A 5 -16.93 -2.80 7.42
N TYR A 6 -16.51 -2.95 6.16
CA TYR A 6 -15.29 -2.30 5.67
C TYR A 6 -15.40 -0.77 5.73
N LEU A 7 -16.50 -0.20 5.21
CA LEU A 7 -16.73 1.25 5.19
C LEU A 7 -16.82 1.82 6.62
N GLN A 8 -17.42 1.07 7.55
CA GLN A 8 -17.40 1.39 8.97
C GLN A 8 -15.97 1.39 9.53
N ARG A 9 -15.17 0.37 9.22
CA ARG A 9 -13.77 0.27 9.66
C ARG A 9 -12.89 1.43 9.18
N ILE A 10 -13.17 1.99 8.00
CA ILE A 10 -12.46 3.16 7.46
C ILE A 10 -13.21 4.49 7.71
N GLY A 11 -14.34 4.46 8.41
CA GLY A 11 -15.06 5.65 8.90
C GLY A 11 -15.71 6.52 7.83
N ILE A 12 -16.22 5.94 6.73
CA ILE A 12 -16.93 6.72 5.70
C ILE A 12 -18.31 6.12 5.38
N PRO A 13 -19.31 6.96 5.01
CA PRO A 13 -20.62 6.45 4.62
C PRO A 13 -20.59 5.84 3.21
N ARG A 14 -21.48 4.87 3.00
CA ARG A 14 -21.77 4.28 1.69
C ARG A 14 -22.30 5.34 0.73
N ARG A 15 -21.97 5.19 -0.56
CA ARG A 15 -22.59 5.94 -1.66
C ARG A 15 -23.21 4.99 -2.67
N CYS A 16 -24.19 5.50 -3.41
CA CYS A 16 -24.94 4.71 -4.39
C CYS A 16 -24.18 4.42 -5.69
N ALA A 17 -23.13 5.20 -6.02
CA ALA A 17 -22.43 5.09 -7.30
C ALA A 17 -20.90 4.94 -7.12
N PRO A 18 -20.25 4.05 -7.90
CA PRO A 18 -18.80 3.89 -7.95
C PRO A 18 -18.14 4.98 -8.80
N ASP A 19 -18.18 6.24 -8.34
CA ASP A 19 -17.56 7.37 -9.01
C ASP A 19 -16.12 7.66 -8.51
N LEU A 20 -15.35 8.46 -9.27
CA LEU A 20 -13.99 8.84 -8.88
C LEU A 20 -13.92 9.52 -7.51
N ALA A 21 -14.95 10.29 -7.14
CA ALA A 21 -15.00 10.98 -5.85
C ALA A 21 -15.10 9.98 -4.68
N PHE A 22 -15.87 8.91 -4.84
CA PHE A 22 -15.96 7.85 -3.86
C PHE A 22 -14.69 7.01 -3.81
N LEU A 23 -14.10 6.67 -4.96
CA LEU A 23 -12.82 5.97 -5.05
C LEU A 23 -11.70 6.72 -4.30
N ARG A 24 -11.55 8.04 -4.52
CA ARG A 24 -10.60 8.89 -3.78
C ARG A 24 -10.88 8.91 -2.28
N ARG A 25 -12.15 8.93 -1.89
CA ARG A 25 -12.54 8.92 -0.48
C ARG A 25 -12.20 7.60 0.19
N MET A 26 -12.51 6.46 -0.43
CA MET A 26 -12.16 5.13 0.06
C MET A 26 -10.64 5.00 0.22
N HIS A 27 -9.85 5.40 -0.78
CA HIS A 27 -8.40 5.33 -0.75
C HIS A 27 -7.77 6.13 0.41
N ARG A 28 -8.16 7.41 0.56
CA ARG A 28 -7.68 8.28 1.64
C ARG A 28 -8.10 7.76 3.01
N ALA A 29 -9.32 7.25 3.14
CA ALA A 29 -9.85 6.74 4.39
C ALA A 29 -9.16 5.42 4.80
N HIS A 30 -8.91 4.52 3.85
CA HIS A 30 -8.16 3.29 4.07
C HIS A 30 -6.77 3.59 4.63
N LEU A 31 -5.97 4.43 3.94
CA LEU A 31 -4.60 4.77 4.34
C LEU A 31 -4.48 5.47 5.70
N ARG A 32 -5.54 6.20 6.11
CA ARG A 32 -5.58 6.88 7.41
C ARG A 32 -5.94 5.94 8.55
N THR A 33 -6.73 4.90 8.28
CA THR A 33 -7.36 4.11 9.35
C THR A 33 -6.77 2.71 9.48
N ILE A 34 -6.24 2.13 8.40
CA ILE A 34 -5.59 0.83 8.38
C ILE A 34 -4.10 1.07 8.17
N PRO A 35 -3.25 0.84 9.20
CA PRO A 35 -1.81 1.04 9.05
C PRO A 35 -1.19 -0.04 8.17
N TYR A 36 -0.21 0.35 7.37
CA TYR A 36 0.72 -0.61 6.80
C TYR A 36 1.63 -1.15 7.91
N GLU A 37 1.79 -2.45 8.01
CA GLU A 37 2.69 -3.10 8.98
C GLU A 37 3.14 -4.48 8.52
N ASN A 38 4.37 -4.88 8.84
CA ASN A 38 4.91 -6.23 8.56
C ASN A 38 5.17 -7.06 9.83
N LEU A 39 4.46 -6.78 10.93
CA LEU A 39 4.71 -7.42 12.22
C LEU A 39 4.41 -8.92 12.16
N ASP A 40 3.36 -9.34 11.44
CA ASP A 40 3.07 -10.78 11.28
C ASP A 40 4.16 -11.51 10.50
N VAL A 41 4.81 -10.85 9.54
CA VAL A 41 5.98 -11.40 8.83
C VAL A 41 7.10 -11.69 9.83
N LEU A 42 7.41 -10.72 10.69
CA LEU A 42 8.47 -10.83 11.70
C LEU A 42 8.15 -11.84 12.80
N LEU A 43 6.87 -12.01 13.12
CA LEU A 43 6.38 -12.97 14.11
C LEU A 43 6.17 -14.37 13.52
N GLY A 44 6.46 -14.58 12.24
CA GLY A 44 6.28 -15.87 11.56
C GLY A 44 4.83 -16.36 11.53
N ARG A 45 3.86 -15.43 11.54
CA ARG A 45 2.44 -15.78 11.49
C ARG A 45 1.99 -16.03 10.05
N GLU A 46 0.85 -16.69 9.90
CA GLU A 46 0.24 -16.91 8.59
C GLU A 46 -0.11 -15.56 7.93
N LEU A 47 0.24 -15.45 6.66
CA LEU A 47 -0.03 -14.29 5.81
C LEU A 47 -0.91 -14.74 4.65
N SER A 48 -1.69 -13.82 4.10
CA SER A 48 -2.53 -14.12 2.96
C SER A 48 -2.47 -13.05 1.89
N VAL A 49 -2.64 -13.49 0.65
CA VAL A 49 -2.95 -12.64 -0.51
C VAL A 49 -4.46 -12.62 -0.80
N ASP A 50 -5.25 -13.30 0.02
CA ASP A 50 -6.69 -13.47 -0.13
C ASP A 50 -7.46 -12.31 0.52
N GLY A 51 -8.40 -11.73 -0.23
CA GLY A 51 -9.17 -10.56 0.22
C GLY A 51 -10.07 -10.84 1.42
N ASP A 52 -10.64 -12.05 1.55
CA ASP A 52 -11.52 -12.38 2.67
C ASP A 52 -10.70 -12.65 3.95
N ARG A 53 -9.54 -13.28 3.84
CA ARG A 53 -8.62 -13.40 4.98
C ARG A 53 -8.05 -12.05 5.41
N ALA A 54 -7.71 -11.20 4.45
CA ALA A 54 -7.30 -9.83 4.73
C ALA A 54 -8.43 -9.05 5.42
N PHE A 55 -9.68 -9.24 5.00
CA PHE A 55 -10.84 -8.65 5.66
C PHE A 55 -10.98 -9.10 7.12
N ASP A 56 -10.88 -10.39 7.40
CA ASP A 56 -10.95 -10.91 8.78
C ASP A 56 -9.88 -10.29 9.69
N LYS A 57 -8.64 -10.18 9.18
CA LYS A 57 -7.53 -9.61 9.96
C LYS A 57 -7.64 -8.09 10.13
N LEU A 58 -7.78 -7.34 9.04
CA LEU A 58 -7.65 -5.88 9.02
C LEU A 58 -8.95 -5.18 9.44
N VAL A 59 -10.11 -5.77 9.10
CA VAL A 59 -11.44 -5.21 9.41
C VAL A 59 -11.96 -5.77 10.72
N ARG A 60 -12.23 -7.08 10.82
CA ARG A 60 -12.81 -7.68 12.03
C ARG A 60 -11.82 -7.70 13.20
N GLY A 61 -10.55 -7.99 12.92
CA GLY A 61 -9.47 -8.01 13.91
C GLY A 61 -8.90 -6.64 14.27
N ASN A 62 -9.34 -5.56 13.60
CA ASN A 62 -8.85 -4.19 13.79
C ASN A 62 -7.32 -4.05 13.75
N ARG A 63 -6.69 -4.73 12.78
CA ARG A 63 -5.23 -4.72 12.59
C ARG A 63 -4.83 -3.90 11.37
N GLY A 64 -3.51 -3.81 11.15
CA GLY A 64 -2.93 -3.41 9.88
C GLY A 64 -2.58 -4.63 9.01
N GLY A 65 -1.86 -4.38 7.93
CA GLY A 65 -1.30 -5.42 7.08
C GLY A 65 -0.20 -4.90 6.17
N TRP A 66 0.51 -5.81 5.53
CA TRP A 66 1.50 -5.47 4.51
C TRP A 66 0.87 -5.40 3.10
N CYS A 67 1.67 -5.06 2.08
CA CYS A 67 1.17 -4.68 0.76
C CYS A 67 0.15 -5.66 0.14
N PHE A 68 0.36 -6.97 0.29
CA PHE A 68 -0.56 -8.00 -0.20
C PHE A 68 -1.94 -7.93 0.45
N GLU A 69 -1.99 -7.85 1.78
CA GLU A 69 -3.25 -7.80 2.52
C GLU A 69 -3.97 -6.47 2.28
N MET A 70 -3.22 -5.37 2.25
CA MET A 70 -3.75 -4.02 2.04
C MET A 70 -4.44 -3.90 0.68
N ASN A 71 -3.75 -4.29 -0.40
CA ASN A 71 -4.30 -4.17 -1.75
C ASN A 71 -5.33 -5.27 -2.06
N ALA A 72 -5.24 -6.48 -1.47
CA ALA A 72 -6.29 -7.50 -1.60
C ALA A 72 -7.60 -7.07 -0.91
N LEU A 73 -7.52 -6.54 0.31
CA LEU A 73 -8.69 -5.98 1.02
C LEU A 73 -9.31 -4.83 0.21
N PHE A 74 -8.47 -3.93 -0.30
CA PHE A 74 -8.96 -2.78 -1.05
C PHE A 74 -9.59 -3.16 -2.38
N ALA A 75 -9.01 -4.12 -3.11
CA ALA A 75 -9.59 -4.67 -4.32
C ALA A 75 -10.98 -5.25 -4.06
N GLY A 76 -11.12 -6.15 -3.07
CA GLY A 76 -12.41 -6.75 -2.74
C GLY A 76 -13.45 -5.72 -2.30
N ALA A 77 -13.05 -4.69 -1.55
CA ALA A 77 -13.96 -3.61 -1.16
C ALA A 77 -14.42 -2.75 -2.34
N LEU A 78 -13.52 -2.48 -3.30
CA LEU A 78 -13.86 -1.76 -4.54
C LEU A 78 -14.77 -2.60 -5.44
N GLU A 79 -14.50 -3.90 -5.61
CA GLU A 79 -15.37 -4.81 -6.35
C GLU A 79 -16.78 -4.88 -5.73
N ALA A 80 -16.86 -5.02 -4.40
CA ALA A 80 -18.13 -4.99 -3.67
C ALA A 80 -18.86 -3.64 -3.78
N ALA A 81 -18.14 -2.55 -4.06
CA ALA A 81 -18.69 -1.23 -4.33
C ALA A 81 -19.08 -1.02 -5.80
N GLY A 82 -18.82 -2.01 -6.68
CA GLY A 82 -19.18 -1.99 -8.10
C GLY A 82 -18.10 -1.46 -9.04
N TYR A 83 -16.85 -1.28 -8.57
CA TYR A 83 -15.74 -0.93 -9.45
C TYR A 83 -15.23 -2.14 -10.23
N ARG A 84 -14.71 -1.90 -11.44
CA ARG A 84 -13.90 -2.88 -12.18
C ARG A 84 -12.45 -2.74 -11.76
N VAL A 85 -11.92 -3.76 -11.11
CA VAL A 85 -10.56 -3.77 -10.53
C VAL A 85 -9.70 -4.80 -11.25
N ARG A 86 -8.43 -4.48 -11.49
CA ARG A 86 -7.40 -5.45 -11.87
C ARG A 86 -6.21 -5.30 -10.94
N THR A 87 -5.76 -6.39 -10.36
CA THR A 87 -4.51 -6.42 -9.60
C THR A 87 -3.35 -6.53 -10.58
N LEU A 88 -2.37 -5.65 -10.42
CA LEU A 88 -1.13 -5.61 -11.18
C LEU A 88 0.04 -6.02 -10.29
N ALA A 89 1.21 -6.20 -10.91
CA ALA A 89 2.48 -6.48 -10.25
C ALA A 89 3.49 -5.36 -10.51
N ALA A 90 4.03 -4.79 -9.43
CA ALA A 90 5.17 -3.90 -9.48
C ALA A 90 6.45 -4.58 -8.98
N VAL A 91 7.60 -4.10 -9.46
CA VAL A 91 8.93 -4.51 -9.04
C VAL A 91 9.65 -3.27 -8.52
N ILE A 92 10.08 -3.33 -7.26
CA ILE A 92 10.78 -2.22 -6.63
C ILE A 92 12.19 -2.12 -7.19
N LYS A 93 12.58 -0.95 -7.71
CA LYS A 93 13.92 -0.68 -8.25
C LYS A 93 14.39 -1.77 -9.24
N ARG A 94 13.53 -2.14 -10.20
CA ARG A 94 13.74 -3.21 -11.18
C ARG A 94 15.11 -3.13 -11.86
N ASP A 95 15.50 -1.92 -12.28
CA ASP A 95 16.77 -1.61 -12.93
C ASP A 95 18.02 -1.83 -12.07
N ARG A 96 17.87 -1.91 -10.74
CA ARG A 96 18.99 -2.12 -9.82
C ARG A 96 19.06 -3.52 -9.22
N TRP A 97 17.91 -4.19 -9.09
CA TRP A 97 17.81 -5.43 -8.32
C TRP A 97 17.53 -6.66 -9.17
N ASN A 98 17.28 -6.53 -10.48
CA ASN A 98 17.00 -7.64 -11.41
C ASN A 98 16.04 -8.71 -10.81
N ARG A 99 15.05 -8.22 -10.07
CA ARG A 99 14.17 -8.99 -9.18
C ARG A 99 12.77 -9.17 -9.77
N SER A 100 12.66 -9.25 -11.08
CA SER A 100 11.37 -9.24 -11.80
C SER A 100 10.42 -10.37 -11.36
N GLU A 101 10.98 -11.50 -10.93
CA GLU A 101 10.22 -12.66 -10.42
C GLU A 101 10.20 -12.74 -8.89
N GLU A 102 11.18 -12.16 -8.21
CA GLU A 102 11.42 -12.27 -6.77
C GLU A 102 11.17 -10.94 -6.06
N GLY A 103 9.93 -10.74 -5.60
CA GLY A 103 9.57 -9.56 -4.81
C GLY A 103 8.62 -8.60 -5.52
N VAL A 104 7.44 -9.13 -5.88
CA VAL A 104 6.34 -8.35 -6.45
C VAL A 104 5.61 -7.54 -5.38
N HIS A 105 5.37 -6.27 -5.67
CA HIS A 105 4.45 -5.42 -4.92
C HIS A 105 3.10 -5.35 -5.66
N PRO A 106 2.00 -5.82 -5.07
CA PRO A 106 0.68 -5.69 -5.70
C PRO A 106 0.22 -4.24 -5.68
N LEU A 107 -0.45 -3.82 -6.74
CA LEU A 107 -1.13 -2.52 -6.88
C LEU A 107 -2.36 -2.70 -7.77
N LEU A 108 -3.24 -1.71 -7.84
CA LEU A 108 -4.53 -1.85 -8.51
C LEU A 108 -4.69 -0.89 -9.69
N ARG A 109 -5.26 -1.40 -10.77
CA ARG A 109 -5.85 -0.59 -11.84
C ARG A 109 -7.37 -0.62 -11.71
N ILE A 110 -7.97 0.57 -11.71
CA ILE A 110 -9.42 0.75 -11.65
C ILE A 110 -9.90 1.31 -12.98
N ASP A 111 -10.80 0.61 -13.66
CA ASP A 111 -11.39 1.11 -14.91
C ASP A 111 -12.67 1.92 -14.61
N LEU A 112 -12.60 3.23 -14.86
CA LEU A 112 -13.74 4.15 -14.85
C LEU A 112 -13.92 4.75 -16.25
N ASP A 113 -14.25 6.05 -16.34
CA ASP A 113 -14.15 6.86 -17.55
C ASP A 113 -12.75 6.78 -18.18
N HIS A 114 -11.74 6.73 -17.32
CA HIS A 114 -10.35 6.47 -17.64
C HIS A 114 -9.76 5.44 -16.67
N PRO A 115 -8.65 4.75 -17.02
CA PRO A 115 -7.95 3.90 -16.08
C PRO A 115 -7.26 4.75 -15.00
N TYR A 116 -7.41 4.34 -13.75
CA TYR A 116 -6.73 4.93 -12.60
C TYR A 116 -5.81 3.90 -11.95
N LEU A 117 -4.65 4.34 -11.49
CA LEU A 117 -3.76 3.58 -10.63
C LEU A 117 -4.10 3.90 -9.17
N ALA A 118 -4.31 2.86 -8.38
CA ALA A 118 -4.58 2.95 -6.95
C ALA A 118 -3.65 1.99 -6.19
N ASP A 119 -3.17 2.43 -5.03
CA ASP A 119 -2.24 1.64 -4.23
C ASP A 119 -2.31 2.07 -2.77
N VAL A 120 -2.85 1.18 -1.94
CA VAL A 120 -2.94 1.39 -0.48
C VAL A 120 -1.90 0.57 0.28
N GLY A 121 -1.05 -0.18 -0.42
CA GLY A 121 -0.07 -1.10 0.13
C GLY A 121 1.37 -0.59 0.10
N PHE A 122 1.65 0.52 -0.59
CA PHE A 122 3.02 1.03 -0.77
C PHE A 122 3.51 1.97 0.34
N GLY A 123 2.98 1.84 1.56
CA GLY A 123 3.40 2.64 2.71
C GLY A 123 3.22 4.15 2.50
N ASP A 124 4.31 4.87 2.26
CA ASP A 124 4.37 6.32 2.07
C ASP A 124 4.11 6.77 0.61
N GLY A 125 3.54 5.89 -0.20
CA GLY A 125 3.15 6.17 -1.58
C GLY A 125 1.92 7.08 -1.76
N LEU A 126 1.14 6.79 -2.81
CA LEU A 126 -0.03 7.56 -3.22
C LEU A 126 -1.03 7.74 -2.06
N ARG A 127 -1.59 8.94 -1.90
CA ARG A 127 -2.71 9.25 -0.99
C ARG A 127 -4.07 9.06 -1.65
N GLU A 128 -4.12 9.18 -2.96
CA GLU A 128 -5.30 9.02 -3.80
C GLU A 128 -4.96 8.32 -5.11
N PRO A 129 -5.95 7.76 -5.80
CA PRO A 129 -5.72 7.22 -7.14
C PRO A 129 -5.39 8.32 -8.13
N ILE A 130 -4.45 8.02 -9.02
CA ILE A 130 -4.02 8.91 -10.10
C ILE A 130 -4.49 8.35 -11.44
N PRO A 131 -4.86 9.20 -12.42
CA PRO A 131 -5.14 8.70 -13.76
C PRO A 131 -3.87 8.05 -14.32
N LEU A 132 -4.01 6.92 -15.01
CA LEU A 132 -2.91 6.24 -15.67
C LEU A 132 -2.50 7.02 -16.93
N ARG A 133 -1.84 8.16 -16.70
CA ARG A 133 -1.41 9.13 -17.70
C ARG A 133 -0.03 9.65 -17.31
N SER A 134 0.87 9.68 -18.29
CA SER A 134 2.22 10.21 -18.09
C SER A 134 2.18 11.66 -17.58
N GLY A 135 3.08 12.00 -16.67
CA GLY A 135 3.27 13.34 -16.16
C GLY A 135 3.24 13.46 -14.64
N LEU A 136 3.19 14.72 -14.18
CA LEU A 136 3.19 15.10 -12.78
C LEU A 136 1.80 14.96 -12.16
N HIS A 137 1.73 14.23 -11.04
CA HIS A 137 0.53 14.07 -10.22
C HIS A 137 0.77 14.67 -8.83
N ARG A 138 0.03 15.73 -8.50
CA ARG A 138 0.17 16.44 -7.21
C ARG A 138 -0.90 15.99 -6.23
N GLN A 139 -0.50 15.63 -5.02
CA GLN A 139 -1.40 15.28 -3.92
C GLN A 139 -1.03 16.10 -2.69
N GLY A 140 -1.62 17.29 -2.59
CA GLY A 140 -1.19 18.31 -1.64
C GLY A 140 0.24 18.78 -1.96
N LYS A 141 1.17 18.56 -1.02
CA LYS A 141 2.60 18.90 -1.17
C LYS A 141 3.45 17.76 -1.75
N LEU A 142 2.85 16.57 -1.95
CA LEU A 142 3.55 15.42 -2.50
C LEU A 142 3.43 15.43 -4.02
N ASN A 143 4.57 15.28 -4.69
CA ASN A 143 4.67 15.23 -6.15
C ASN A 143 5.09 13.82 -6.56
N PHE A 144 4.28 13.19 -7.40
CA PHE A 144 4.56 11.88 -8.00
C PHE A 144 4.72 12.06 -9.51
N TRP A 145 5.61 11.31 -10.13
CA TRP A 145 5.76 11.31 -11.58
C TRP A 145 5.47 9.92 -12.13
N LEU A 146 4.59 9.83 -13.12
CA LEU A 146 4.28 8.58 -13.80
C LEU A 146 4.79 8.69 -15.23
N GLU A 147 5.50 7.68 -15.73
CA GLU A 147 5.97 7.64 -17.12
C GLU A 147 6.00 6.22 -17.68
N PRO A 148 5.75 6.04 -18.98
CA PRO A 148 6.14 4.82 -19.67
C PRO A 148 7.67 4.77 -19.81
N LEU A 149 8.26 3.62 -19.53
CA LEU A 149 9.68 3.36 -19.79
C LEU A 149 9.89 2.79 -21.20
N ASP A 150 8.97 1.93 -21.63
CA ASP A 150 8.94 1.27 -22.93
C ASP A 150 7.49 0.85 -23.27
N SER A 151 7.30 -0.11 -24.20
CA SER A 151 5.98 -0.60 -24.59
C SER A 151 5.26 -1.42 -23.52
N GLU A 152 5.97 -1.95 -22.54
CA GLU A 152 5.43 -2.85 -21.51
C GLU A 152 5.43 -2.22 -20.12
N TRP A 153 6.50 -1.48 -19.79
CA TRP A 153 6.79 -1.01 -18.44
C TRP A 153 6.42 0.45 -18.23
N TRP A 154 5.86 0.70 -17.06
CA TRP A 154 5.64 2.02 -16.48
C TRP A 154 6.44 2.18 -15.21
N ARG A 155 6.84 3.40 -14.88
CA ARG A 155 7.48 3.77 -13.62
C ARG A 155 6.65 4.80 -12.89
N LEU A 156 6.31 4.49 -11.63
CA LEU A 156 5.87 5.51 -10.68
C LEU A 156 7.08 5.97 -9.86
N HIS A 157 7.46 7.23 -10.01
CA HIS A 157 8.37 7.91 -9.10
C HIS A 157 7.58 8.44 -7.92
N ASN A 158 8.01 8.04 -6.73
CA ASN A 158 7.45 8.47 -5.47
C ASN A 158 7.93 9.90 -5.13
N HIS A 159 7.33 10.50 -4.11
CA HIS A 159 7.67 11.84 -3.67
C HIS A 159 9.10 11.93 -3.12
N ALA A 160 9.70 13.13 -3.14
CA ALA A 160 11.11 13.35 -2.79
C ALA A 160 11.53 12.83 -1.39
N ASN A 161 10.60 12.84 -0.43
CA ASN A 161 10.85 12.38 0.95
C ASN A 161 10.51 10.89 1.20
N ALA A 162 10.22 10.11 0.15
CA ALA A 162 9.73 8.75 0.31
C ALA A 162 10.85 7.77 0.66
N SER A 163 10.51 6.75 1.44
CA SER A 163 11.40 5.66 1.82
C SER A 163 11.82 4.80 0.62
N ILE A 164 10.91 4.62 -0.34
CA ILE A 164 11.18 3.92 -1.60
C ILE A 164 10.91 4.90 -2.76
N PRO A 165 11.92 5.18 -3.60
CA PRO A 165 11.86 6.28 -4.57
C PRO A 165 11.00 5.95 -5.81
N TYR A 166 10.89 4.69 -6.21
CA TYR A 166 10.07 4.29 -7.37
C TYR A 166 9.80 2.79 -7.40
N TYR A 167 8.80 2.42 -8.21
CA TYR A 167 8.58 1.05 -8.67
C TYR A 167 8.19 1.02 -10.14
N ASP A 168 8.47 -0.12 -10.78
CA ASP A 168 8.14 -0.36 -12.17
C ASP A 168 7.04 -1.41 -12.26
N PHE A 169 6.06 -1.25 -13.13
CA PHE A 169 4.93 -2.18 -13.27
C PHE A 169 4.52 -2.34 -14.73
N THR A 170 3.89 -3.48 -15.03
CA THR A 170 3.21 -3.69 -16.31
C THR A 170 1.70 -3.52 -16.12
N LEU A 171 0.97 -3.33 -17.23
CA LEU A 171 -0.48 -3.22 -17.21
C LEU A 171 -1.20 -4.57 -17.29
N GLU A 172 -0.43 -5.66 -17.41
CA GLU A 172 -0.96 -7.01 -17.43
C GLU A 172 -1.40 -7.42 -16.02
N PRO A 173 -2.62 -7.95 -15.84
CA PRO A 173 -3.05 -8.49 -14.57
C PRO A 173 -2.09 -9.54 -14.04
N VAL A 174 -1.77 -9.44 -12.75
CA VAL A 174 -0.94 -10.44 -12.09
C VAL A 174 -1.77 -11.68 -11.77
N ASP A 175 -1.24 -12.86 -12.09
CA ASP A 175 -1.81 -14.12 -11.66
C ASP A 175 -1.66 -14.32 -10.14
N ARG A 176 -2.65 -14.99 -9.54
CA ARG A 176 -2.69 -15.27 -8.10
C ARG A 176 -1.55 -16.17 -7.64
N ALA A 177 -1.13 -17.16 -8.44
CA ALA A 177 0.00 -18.02 -8.07
C ALA A 177 1.30 -17.23 -7.99
N ARG A 178 1.50 -16.25 -8.89
CA ARG A 178 2.64 -15.33 -8.81
C ARG A 178 2.62 -14.48 -7.53
N LEU A 179 1.45 -13.97 -7.12
CA LEU A 179 1.33 -13.24 -5.84
C LEU A 179 1.66 -14.13 -4.63
N ILE A 180 1.18 -15.38 -4.62
CA ILE A 180 1.47 -16.34 -3.56
C ILE A 180 2.97 -16.63 -3.50
N ALA A 181 3.59 -16.94 -4.63
CA ALA A 181 5.03 -17.21 -4.70
C ALA A 181 5.87 -16.01 -4.23
N ALA A 182 5.51 -14.80 -4.64
CA ALA A 182 6.18 -13.57 -4.19
C ALA A 182 6.02 -13.34 -2.68
N SER A 183 4.80 -13.51 -2.15
CA SER A 183 4.53 -13.41 -0.71
C SER A 183 5.34 -14.45 0.08
N GLU A 184 5.36 -15.70 -0.38
CA GLU A 184 6.12 -16.79 0.23
C GLU A 184 7.62 -16.49 0.27
N TRP A 185 8.18 -16.04 -0.85
CA TRP A 185 9.57 -15.66 -0.94
C TRP A 185 9.89 -14.50 0.00
N MET A 186 9.05 -13.46 0.04
CA MET A 186 9.29 -12.29 0.90
C MET A 186 9.22 -12.61 2.40
N ARG A 187 8.45 -13.63 2.81
CA ARG A 187 8.32 -14.02 4.22
C ARG A 187 9.33 -15.08 4.67
N THR A 188 10.05 -15.74 3.76
CA THR A 188 10.98 -16.85 4.11
C THR A 188 12.43 -16.57 3.72
N SER A 189 12.66 -15.81 2.65
CA SER A 189 14.00 -15.57 2.14
C SER A 189 14.80 -14.65 3.06
N SER A 190 15.99 -15.08 3.48
CA SER A 190 16.93 -14.25 4.25
C SER A 190 17.38 -12.98 3.49
N ALA A 191 17.19 -12.95 2.17
CA ALA A 191 17.43 -11.78 1.32
C ALA A 191 16.23 -10.80 1.25
N SER A 192 15.13 -11.09 1.95
CA SER A 192 13.98 -10.19 2.04
C SER A 192 14.23 -9.08 3.07
N PRO A 193 14.01 -7.81 2.71
CA PRO A 193 14.08 -6.72 3.68
C PRO A 193 12.99 -6.80 4.76
N HIS A 194 11.87 -7.48 4.48
CA HIS A 194 10.73 -7.61 5.40
C HIS A 194 11.01 -8.51 6.61
N LEU A 195 12.01 -9.38 6.54
CA LEU A 195 12.46 -10.19 7.69
C LEU A 195 13.52 -9.50 8.54
N ARG A 196 14.12 -8.41 8.04
CA ARG A 196 15.24 -7.74 8.70
C ARG A 196 14.82 -6.52 9.49
N ASN A 197 13.71 -5.88 9.12
CA ASN A 197 13.28 -4.64 9.72
C ASN A 197 11.77 -4.64 10.01
N ALA A 198 11.40 -4.17 11.19
CA ALA A 198 10.04 -3.76 11.47
C ALA A 198 9.72 -2.45 10.74
N VAL A 199 8.63 -2.47 9.98
CA VAL A 199 8.11 -1.34 9.22
C VAL A 199 6.66 -1.18 9.60
N CYS A 200 6.30 0.00 10.10
CA CYS A 200 4.91 0.38 10.33
C CYS A 200 4.70 1.79 9.78
N GLN A 201 3.65 2.00 8.99
CA GLN A 201 3.36 3.30 8.38
C GLN A 201 1.88 3.61 8.46
N ARG A 202 1.56 4.89 8.67
CA ARG A 202 0.17 5.37 8.61
C ARG A 202 0.14 6.79 8.06
N HIS A 203 -0.78 7.04 7.13
CA HIS A 203 -1.03 8.40 6.66
C HIS A 203 -1.82 9.16 7.72
N LEU A 204 -1.44 10.42 7.93
CA LEU A 204 -2.13 11.37 8.79
C LEU A 204 -2.63 12.55 7.94
N ASP A 205 -3.52 13.35 8.50
CA ASP A 205 -3.89 14.62 7.90
C ASP A 205 -2.63 15.51 7.81
N GLY A 206 -2.23 15.85 6.59
CA GLY A 206 -1.03 16.65 6.31
C GLY A 206 0.32 15.95 6.50
N GLY A 207 0.36 14.64 6.78
CA GLY A 207 1.61 13.96 7.10
C GLY A 207 1.62 12.43 7.01
N ILE A 208 2.75 11.82 7.32
CA ILE A 208 2.96 10.36 7.40
C ILE A 208 3.76 10.08 8.66
N VAL A 209 3.39 9.04 9.40
CA VAL A 209 4.24 8.48 10.45
C VAL A 209 4.79 7.14 9.97
N LEU A 210 6.09 6.95 10.13
CA LEU A 210 6.84 5.76 9.73
C LEU A 210 7.67 5.30 10.93
N LEU A 211 7.59 4.02 11.27
CA LEU A 211 8.51 3.34 12.14
C LEU A 211 9.35 2.40 11.28
N LEU A 212 10.67 2.58 11.27
CA LEU A 212 11.63 1.69 10.62
C LEU A 212 12.66 1.23 11.64
N GLY A 213 12.64 -0.07 11.99
CA GLY A 213 13.39 -0.55 13.15
C GLY A 213 12.99 0.27 14.38
N ARG A 214 13.95 0.89 15.08
CA ARG A 214 13.68 1.79 16.22
C ARG A 214 13.53 3.27 15.84
N GLY A 215 13.67 3.62 14.56
CA GLY A 215 13.54 5.00 14.10
C GLY A 215 12.08 5.37 13.85
N LEU A 216 11.54 6.27 14.66
CA LEU A 216 10.23 6.88 14.45
C LEU A 216 10.40 8.17 13.65
N CYS A 217 9.97 8.15 12.40
CA CYS A 217 9.95 9.26 11.48
C CYS A 217 8.53 9.86 11.40
N ARG A 218 8.44 11.19 11.39
CA ARG A 218 7.21 11.92 11.09
C ARG A 218 7.48 12.93 9.99
N LEU A 219 6.74 12.80 8.90
CA LEU A 219 6.65 13.78 7.84
C LEU A 219 5.39 14.61 8.08
N GLN A 220 5.51 15.92 8.25
CA GLN A 220 4.37 16.85 8.31
C GLN A 220 4.67 18.08 7.44
N GLY A 221 3.87 18.27 6.39
CA GLY A 221 4.16 19.30 5.39
C GLY A 221 5.53 19.10 4.73
N GLN A 222 6.47 20.01 4.98
CA GLN A 222 7.87 19.92 4.50
C GLN A 222 8.85 19.49 5.59
N ARG A 223 8.39 19.31 6.83
CA ARG A 223 9.24 18.98 7.97
C ARG A 223 9.29 17.48 8.15
N THR A 224 10.50 16.95 8.21
CA THR A 224 10.78 15.56 8.60
C THR A 224 11.46 15.58 9.96
N THR A 225 10.92 14.84 10.93
CA THR A 225 11.57 14.60 12.22
C THR A 225 11.84 13.13 12.39
N VAL A 226 13.01 12.77 12.87
CA VAL A 226 13.39 11.39 13.20
C VAL A 226 13.81 11.34 14.66
N CYS A 227 13.25 10.40 15.43
CA CYS A 227 13.72 10.11 16.78
C CYS A 227 13.94 8.60 16.93
N LEU A 228 14.95 8.21 17.71
CA LEU A 228 15.16 6.83 18.09
C LEU A 228 14.32 6.50 19.32
N LEU A 229 13.58 5.40 19.27
CA LEU A 229 12.82 4.91 20.41
C LEU A 229 13.75 4.18 21.38
N ASP A 230 13.68 4.59 22.65
CA ASP A 230 14.50 4.02 23.72
C ASP A 230 13.74 2.92 24.47
N GLY A 231 14.24 1.69 24.33
CA GLY A 231 13.66 0.51 24.96
C GLY A 231 12.34 -0.01 24.37
N ALA A 232 11.96 -1.21 24.82
CA ALA A 232 10.77 -1.91 24.34
C ALA A 232 9.45 -1.21 24.72
N ALA A 233 9.40 -0.55 25.88
CA ALA A 233 8.21 0.15 26.34
C ALA A 233 7.83 1.32 25.42
N ALA A 234 8.80 2.17 25.05
CA ALA A 234 8.58 3.27 24.10
C ALA A 234 8.19 2.75 22.71
N TYR A 235 8.76 1.62 22.31
CA TYR A 235 8.44 0.94 21.05
C TYR A 235 6.97 0.50 21.00
N VAL A 236 6.53 -0.29 21.98
CA VAL A 236 5.14 -0.78 22.06
C VAL A 236 4.14 0.37 22.21
N ALA A 237 4.48 1.39 23.02
CA ALA A 237 3.65 2.57 23.15
C ALA A 237 3.49 3.34 21.84
N SER A 238 4.50 3.31 20.96
CA SER A 238 4.42 3.95 19.64
C SER A 238 3.55 3.16 18.65
N LEU A 239 3.55 1.83 18.71
CA LEU A 239 2.71 0.98 17.87
C LEU A 239 1.21 1.10 18.17
N ARG A 240 0.84 1.48 19.41
CA ARG A 240 -0.55 1.60 19.85
C ARG A 240 -1.21 2.96 19.55
N ARG A 241 -0.47 3.91 18.98
CA ARG A 241 -0.95 5.27 18.65
C ARG A 241 -1.39 5.34 17.20
#